data_AF-A0A5S9M6K5-F1
#
_entry.id   AF-A0A5S9M6K5-F1
#
_cell.length_a   1.000
_cell.length_b   1.000
_cell.length_c   1.000
_cell.angle_alpha   90.00
_cell.angle_beta   90.00
_cell.angle_gamma   90.00
#
_symmetry.space_group_name_H-M   'P 1'
#
loop_
_entity.id
_entity.type
_entity.pdbx_description
1 polymer ?
#
loop_
_entity_poly.entity_id
_entity_poly.type
_entity_poly.pdbx_seq_one_letter_code
_entity_poly.pdbx_strand_id
1 'polypeptide(L)' 'MTLSVHPHNDRGSGVSDAEFGVLAGAERVEGTLFGIGERTGNVDLITLAMNMYSQGYDPKLNFNNLEAIRKKNMKN' A
#
# COMPACT_ATOMS: atom_id res chain seq x y z
N MET A 1 -5.09 -18.55 11.42
CA MET A 1 -3.81 -17.85 11.26
C MET A 1 -3.89 -17.07 9.95
N THR A 2 -3.47 -15.81 9.92
CA THR A 2 -3.51 -14.97 8.71
C THR A 2 -2.09 -14.72 8.22
N LEU A 3 -1.80 -15.05 6.95
CA LEU A 3 -0.49 -14.77 6.38
C LEU A 3 -0.44 -13.31 5.91
N SER A 4 0.50 -12.54 6.44
CA SER A 4 0.65 -11.11 6.15
C SER A 4 2.02 -10.80 5.55
N VAL A 5 2.05 -9.90 4.56
CA VAL A 5 3.28 -9.33 4.00
C VAL A 5 3.49 -7.89 4.50
N HIS A 6 4.73 -7.54 4.81
CA HIS A 6 5.15 -6.18 5.22
C HIS A 6 6.44 -5.80 4.45
N PRO A 7 6.34 -5.54 3.13
CA PRO A 7 7.51 -5.18 2.36
C PRO A 7 7.90 -3.72 2.59
N HIS A 8 9.19 -3.51 2.84
CA HIS A 8 9.84 -2.20 2.73
C HIS A 8 10.19 -1.90 1.26
N ASN A 9 10.64 -0.68 1.00
CA ASN A 9 10.91 -0.21 -0.36
C ASN A 9 12.40 -0.01 -0.67
N ASP A 10 13.33 -0.71 0.02
CA ASP A 10 14.79 -0.54 -0.12
C ASP A 10 15.29 -0.69 -1.58
N ARG A 11 14.60 -1.48 -2.40
CA ARG A 11 14.91 -1.68 -3.83
C ARG A 11 13.92 -1.01 -4.79
N GLY A 12 13.01 -0.18 -4.29
CA GLY A 12 11.96 0.45 -5.09
C GLY A 12 10.87 -0.53 -5.56
N SER A 13 10.81 -1.74 -5.00
CA SER A 13 9.91 -2.83 -5.40
C SER A 13 8.78 -3.12 -4.42
N GLY A 14 8.61 -2.33 -3.35
CA GLY A 14 7.71 -2.70 -2.23
C GLY A 14 6.26 -2.93 -2.64
N VAL A 15 5.75 -2.16 -3.61
CA VAL A 15 4.40 -2.36 -4.19
C VAL A 15 4.32 -3.68 -4.96
N SER A 16 5.27 -3.93 -5.86
CA SER A 16 5.33 -5.17 -6.63
C SER A 16 5.46 -6.40 -5.71
N ASP A 17 6.30 -6.30 -4.68
CA ASP A 17 6.52 -7.37 -3.71
C ASP A 17 5.23 -7.69 -2.93
N ALA A 18 4.44 -6.67 -2.59
CA ALA A 18 3.13 -6.87 -1.96
C ALA A 18 2.12 -7.54 -2.91
N GLU A 19 2.02 -7.09 -4.16
CA GLU A 19 1.10 -7.66 -5.15
C GLU A 19 1.42 -9.12 -5.44
N PHE A 20 2.70 -9.45 -5.68
CA PHE A 20 3.12 -10.83 -5.87
C PHE A 20 2.98 -11.67 -4.59
N GLY A 21 3.16 -11.08 -3.41
CA GLY A 21 2.88 -11.73 -2.13
C GLY A 21 1.41 -12.15 -2.00
N VAL A 22 0.48 -11.29 -2.39
CA VAL A 22 -0.96 -11.62 -2.43
C VAL A 22 -1.25 -12.71 -3.47
N LEU A 23 -0.65 -12.63 -4.66
CA LEU A 23 -0.78 -13.69 -5.68
C LEU A 23 -0.22 -15.05 -5.20
N ALA A 24 0.80 -15.03 -4.34
CA ALA A 24 1.37 -16.23 -3.71
C ALA A 24 0.54 -16.77 -2.54
N GLY A 25 -0.56 -16.10 -2.16
CA GLY A 25 -1.49 -16.56 -1.12
C GLY A 25 -1.44 -15.78 0.19
N ALA A 26 -0.75 -14.63 0.26
CA ALA A 26 -0.89 -13.74 1.41
C ALA A 26 -2.32 -13.16 1.49
N GLU A 27 -2.85 -13.07 2.71
CA GLU A 27 -4.22 -12.62 2.97
C GLU A 27 -4.27 -11.17 3.45
N ARG A 28 -3.13 -10.62 3.88
CA ARG A 28 -3.02 -9.25 4.41
C ARG A 28 -1.73 -8.57 3.97
N VAL A 29 -1.84 -7.27 3.69
CA VAL A 29 -0.69 -6.40 3.41
C VAL A 29 -0.61 -5.34 4.50
N GLU A 30 0.58 -5.14 5.05
CA GLU A 30 0.90 -4.01 5.91
C GLU A 30 1.72 -2.99 5.13
N GLY A 31 1.36 -1.73 5.30
CA GLY A 31 2.03 -0.61 4.65
C GLY A 31 1.58 0.70 5.26
N THR A 32 1.94 1.80 4.62
CA THR A 32 1.58 3.15 5.07
C THR A 32 1.01 3.96 3.91
N LEU A 33 0.28 5.02 4.25
CA LEU A 33 -0.18 5.97 3.25
C LEU A 33 1.03 6.76 2.71
N PHE A 34 1.16 6.85 1.40
CA PHE A 34 2.28 7.50 0.72
C PHE A 34 3.65 6.90 1.06
N GLY A 35 3.69 5.63 1.50
CA GLY A 35 4.93 4.87 1.71
C GLY A 35 5.85 5.41 2.82
N ILE A 36 5.34 6.19 3.78
CA ILE A 36 6.14 6.69 4.91
C ILE A 36 6.66 5.52 5.77
N GLY A 37 7.93 5.56 6.13
CA GLY A 37 8.56 4.56 6.99
C GLY A 37 10.05 4.84 7.16
N GLU A 38 10.77 3.93 7.78
CA GLU A 38 12.22 4.08 7.93
C GLU A 38 12.94 4.00 6.57
N ARG A 39 13.99 4.82 6.37
CA ARG A 39 14.82 4.87 5.16
C ARG A 39 13.99 5.14 3.89
N THR A 40 13.81 4.11 3.05
CA THR A 40 13.07 4.14 1.78
C THR A 40 11.57 3.97 1.97
N GLY A 41 11.13 3.67 3.19
CA GLY A 41 9.73 3.60 3.55
C GLY A 41 9.11 2.21 3.41
N ASN A 42 7.83 2.14 3.78
CA ASN A 42 7.00 0.95 3.62
C ASN A 42 6.31 0.96 2.24
N VAL A 43 5.68 -0.15 1.88
CA VAL A 43 4.78 -0.17 0.73
C VAL A 43 3.66 0.88 0.85
N ASP A 44 3.39 1.58 -0.25
CA ASP A 44 2.35 2.60 -0.31
C ASP A 44 0.96 1.97 -0.53
N LEU A 45 0.12 2.06 0.50
CA LEU A 45 -1.25 1.55 0.47
C LEU A 45 -2.16 2.29 -0.51
N ILE A 46 -1.88 3.56 -0.81
CA ILE A 46 -2.64 4.30 -1.82
C ILE A 46 -2.34 3.73 -3.20
N THR A 47 -1.05 3.52 -3.51
CA THR A 47 -0.65 2.91 -4.78
C THR A 47 -1.27 1.54 -4.97
N LEU A 48 -1.18 0.64 -3.97
CA LEU A 48 -1.81 -0.70 -4.05
C LEU A 48 -3.32 -0.63 -4.31
N ALA A 49 -4.04 0.21 -3.57
CA ALA A 49 -5.47 0.34 -3.74
C ALA A 49 -5.87 0.97 -5.08
N MET A 50 -5.11 1.96 -5.56
CA MET A 50 -5.35 2.55 -6.88
C MET A 50 -4.99 1.60 -8.01
N ASN A 51 -3.99 0.73 -7.83
CA ASN A 51 -3.70 -0.36 -8.77
C ASN A 51 -4.89 -1.32 -8.87
N MET A 52 -5.43 -1.78 -7.73
CA MET A 52 -6.65 -2.60 -7.71
C MET A 52 -7.82 -1.90 -8.42
N TYR A 53 -8.07 -0.63 -8.09
CA TYR A 53 -9.13 0.17 -8.70
C TYR A 53 -8.94 0.31 -10.21
N SER A 54 -7.71 0.58 -10.67
CA SER A 54 -7.39 0.72 -12.09
C SER A 54 -7.66 -0.56 -12.91
N GLN A 55 -7.59 -1.72 -12.24
CA GLN A 55 -7.88 -3.03 -12.81
C GLN A 55 -9.35 -3.43 -12.63
N GLY A 56 -10.22 -2.54 -12.12
CA GLY A 56 -11.65 -2.77 -11.97
C GLY A 56 -12.07 -3.46 -10.66
N TYR A 57 -11.15 -3.59 -9.70
CA TYR A 57 -11.46 -4.17 -8.37
C TYR A 57 -11.74 -3.07 -7.34
N ASP A 58 -12.75 -3.27 -6.49
CA ASP A 58 -13.02 -2.39 -5.36
C ASP A 58 -11.94 -2.58 -4.27
N PRO A 59 -11.09 -1.57 -3.98
CA PRO A 59 -10.08 -1.66 -2.94
C PRO A 59 -10.67 -1.59 -1.52
N LYS A 60 -11.98 -1.36 -1.37
CA LYS A 60 -12.67 -1.16 -0.08
C LYS A 60 -12.12 -0.01 0.76
N LEU A 61 -11.42 0.93 0.10
CA LEU A 61 -10.83 2.12 0.68
C LEU A 61 -11.28 3.35 -0.10
N ASN A 62 -11.59 4.44 0.61
CA ASN A 62 -12.07 5.67 -0.01
C ASN A 62 -10.92 6.67 -0.21
N PHE A 63 -10.56 6.88 -1.46
CA PHE A 63 -9.54 7.85 -1.88
C PHE A 63 -10.10 9.02 -2.72
N ASN A 64 -11.39 9.35 -2.57
CA ASN A 64 -12.04 10.40 -3.36
C ASN A 64 -11.43 11.80 -3.16
N ASN A 65 -10.73 12.04 -2.04
CA ASN A 65 -10.04 13.29 -1.76
C ASN A 65 -8.60 13.04 -1.29
N LEU A 66 -7.73 12.71 -2.24
CA LEU A 66 -6.30 12.47 -1.99
C LEU A 66 -5.59 13.69 -1.39
N GLU A 67 -6.00 14.91 -1.72
CA GLU A 67 -5.35 16.12 -1.20
C GLU A 67 -5.57 16.26 0.31
N ALA A 68 -6.80 16.06 0.79
CA ALA A 68 -7.13 16.07 2.21
C ALA A 68 -6.40 14.94 2.97
N ILE A 69 -6.32 13.75 2.37
CA ILE A 69 -5.60 12.60 2.95
C ILE A 69 -4.11 12.90 3.06
N ARG A 70 -3.49 13.46 2.01
CA ARG A 70 -2.08 13.88 2.02
C ARG A 70 -1.80 14.92 3.12
N LYS A 71 -2.63 15.97 3.20
CA LYS A 71 -2.50 17.02 4.22
C LYS A 71 -2.63 16.46 5.63
N LYS A 72 -3.50 15.48 5.87
CA LYS A 72 -3.66 14.84 7.17
C LYS A 72 -2.49 13.92 7.50
N ASN A 73 -2.02 13.14 6.53
CA ASN A 73 -0.92 12.19 6.73
C ASN A 73 0.42 12.88 7.03
N MET A 74 0.67 14.06 6.44
CA MET A 74 1.88 14.86 6.68
C MET A 74 1.85 15.71 7.96
N LYS A 75 0.74 15.70 8.71
CA LYS A 75 0.59 16.46 9.97
C LYS A 75 0.88 15.64 11.22
N ASN A 76 1.21 14.35 11.06
CA ASN A 76 1.59 13.45 12.13
C ASN A 76 3.10 13.31 12.24
#